data_AF-A0A956C5Y0-F1
#
_entry.id   AF-A0A956C5Y0-F1
#
_cell.length_a   1.000
_cell.length_b   1.000
_cell.length_c   1.000
_cell.angle_alpha   90.00
_cell.angle_beta   90.00
_cell.angle_gamma   90.00
#
_symmetry.space_group_name_H-M   'P 1'
#
loop_
_entity.id
_entity.type
_entity.pdbx_description
1 polymer ?
#
loop_
_entity_poly.entity_id
_entity_poly.type
_entity_poly.pdbx_seq_one_letter_code
_entity_poly.pdbx_strand_id
1 'polypeptide(L)'
;MSAAFKAFEERRRKKANETTTRVELIDELLSAVGWSTGSIERELPTGTGDFIDYELQADGHPWMVVEAKRAGQSFRLVRNPAKPGQPSRSLQSLLGTGGESLRSVL
;
A
#
# COMPACT_ATOMS: atom_id res chain seq x y z
N MET A 1 7.38 16.51 16.19
CA MET A 1 6.91 15.12 16.00
C MET A 1 5.50 15.04 16.59
N SER A 2 4.48 14.70 15.79
CA SER A 2 3.07 14.75 16.22
C SER A 2 2.78 13.76 17.36
N ALA A 3 1.76 14.04 18.17
CA ALA A 3 1.33 13.13 19.23
C ALA A 3 0.84 11.78 18.67
N ALA A 4 0.26 11.79 17.47
CA ALA A 4 -0.22 10.60 16.79
C ALA A 4 0.94 9.70 16.32
N PHE A 5 2.04 10.28 15.82
CA PHE A 5 3.23 9.51 15.48
C PHE A 5 3.84 8.77 16.70
N LYS A 6 3.88 9.41 17.87
CA LYS A 6 4.35 8.76 19.11
C LYS A 6 3.42 7.63 19.55
N ALA A 7 2.11 7.83 19.46
CA ALA A 7 1.11 6.82 19.80
C ALA A 7 1.17 5.60 18.85
N PHE A 8 1.41 5.84 17.55
CA PHE A 8 1.66 4.78 16.59
C PHE A 8 2.91 3.97 16.94
N GLU A 9 4.04 4.61 17.28
CA GLU A 9 5.28 3.89 17.65
C GLU A 9 5.11 3.00 18.89
N GLU A 10 4.32 3.42 19.88
CA GLU A 10 3.97 2.58 21.03
C GLU A 10 3.07 1.38 20.64
N ARG A 11 2.13 1.57 19.72
CA ARG A 11 1.27 0.50 19.19
C ARG A 11 2.00 -0.43 18.21
N ARG A 12 2.99 0.08 17.47
CA ARG A 12 3.90 -0.69 16.62
C ARG A 12 4.62 -1.76 17.44
N ARG A 13 5.08 -1.42 18.65
CA ARG A 13 5.65 -2.38 19.62
C ARG A 13 4.66 -3.48 20.04
N LYS A 14 3.35 -3.26 19.88
CA LYS A 14 2.25 -4.18 20.21
C LYS A 14 1.67 -4.95 19.01
N LYS A 15 2.35 -5.00 17.85
CA LYS A 15 1.92 -5.72 16.63
C LYS A 15 0.63 -5.16 15.98
N ALA A 16 0.62 -3.87 15.64
CA ALA A 16 -0.45 -3.28 14.81
C ALA A 16 -0.75 -4.15 13.57
N ASN A 17 -2.04 -4.39 13.31
CA ASN A 17 -2.51 -5.13 12.15
C ASN A 17 -2.56 -4.21 10.90
N GLU A 18 -2.85 -4.76 9.72
CA GLU A 18 -2.84 -4.00 8.46
C GLU A 18 -3.82 -2.84 8.47
N THR A 19 -5.04 -3.03 8.97
CA THR A 19 -6.06 -1.99 9.10
C THR A 19 -5.60 -0.83 9.99
N THR A 20 -4.98 -1.14 11.13
CA THR A 20 -4.42 -0.12 12.03
C THR A 20 -3.25 0.62 11.37
N THR A 21 -2.35 -0.08 10.66
CA THR A 21 -1.27 0.58 9.92
C THR A 21 -1.82 1.51 8.83
N ARG A 22 -2.85 1.06 8.10
CA ARG A 22 -3.50 1.83 7.05
C ARG A 22 -4.08 3.15 7.58
N VAL A 23 -5.01 3.04 8.52
CA VAL A 23 -5.83 4.19 8.98
C VAL A 23 -5.04 5.13 9.89
N GLU A 24 -4.21 4.60 10.80
CA GLU A 24 -3.57 5.45 11.83
C GLU A 24 -2.20 5.99 11.42
N LEU A 25 -1.56 5.40 10.42
CA LEU A 25 -0.24 5.86 9.97
C LEU A 25 -0.28 6.35 8.53
N ILE A 26 -0.72 5.51 7.59
CA ILE A 26 -0.57 5.83 6.17
C ILE A 26 -1.47 7.02 5.80
N ASP A 27 -2.72 7.05 6.25
CA ASP A 27 -3.61 8.19 6.01
C ASP A 27 -3.03 9.52 6.59
N GLU A 28 -2.49 9.51 7.81
CA GLU A 28 -1.86 10.71 8.41
C GLU A 28 -0.62 11.13 7.63
N LEU A 29 0.22 10.17 7.22
CA LEU A 29 1.43 10.46 6.44
C LEU A 29 1.10 11.05 5.07
N LEU A 30 0.15 10.45 4.34
CA LEU A 30 -0.28 10.95 3.03
C LEU A 30 -0.83 12.37 3.15
N SER A 31 -1.67 12.63 4.16
CA SER A 31 -2.15 13.98 4.44
C SER A 31 -1.01 14.95 4.79
N ALA A 32 -0.06 14.54 5.64
CA ALA A 32 1.05 15.38 6.07
C ALA A 32 2.02 15.75 4.95
N VAL A 33 2.20 14.88 3.95
CA VAL A 33 3.03 15.17 2.76
C VAL A 33 2.26 15.84 1.63
N GLY A 34 0.99 16.20 1.86
CA GLY A 34 0.21 17.04 0.95
C GLY A 34 -0.68 16.31 -0.05
N TRP A 35 -0.88 14.99 0.09
CA TRP A 35 -1.86 14.29 -0.74
C TRP A 35 -3.27 14.66 -0.32
N SER A 36 -4.07 15.10 -1.29
CA SER A 36 -5.49 15.40 -1.08
C SER A 36 -6.33 14.13 -1.12
N THR A 37 -7.49 14.12 -0.46
CA THR A 37 -8.39 12.96 -0.49
C THR A 37 -8.91 12.65 -1.89
N GLY A 38 -9.02 13.65 -2.77
CA GLY A 38 -9.46 13.47 -4.17
C GLY A 38 -8.38 12.93 -5.10
N SER A 39 -7.14 12.85 -4.64
CA SER A 39 -5.99 12.27 -5.36
C SER A 39 -5.59 10.89 -4.83
N ILE A 40 -6.44 10.27 -4.00
CA ILE A 40 -6.18 8.98 -3.34
C ILE A 40 -7.39 8.07 -3.54
N GLU A 41 -7.23 7.03 -4.34
CA GLU A 41 -8.15 5.90 -4.41
C GLU A 41 -7.74 4.88 -3.34
N ARG A 42 -8.71 4.37 -2.57
CA ARG A 42 -8.49 3.41 -1.47
C ARG A 42 -9.16 2.09 -1.78
N GLU A 43 -8.57 1.00 -1.30
CA GLU A 43 -9.13 -0.35 -1.44
C GLU A 43 -9.51 -0.65 -2.90
N LEU A 44 -8.58 -0.40 -3.81
CA LEU A 44 -8.79 -0.60 -5.24
C LEU A 44 -8.84 -2.10 -5.56
N PRO A 45 -9.94 -2.64 -6.13
CA PRO A 45 -10.07 -4.06 -6.40
C PRO A 45 -9.10 -4.50 -7.50
N THR A 46 -8.39 -5.62 -7.28
CA THR A 46 -7.40 -6.13 -8.24
C THR A 46 -7.92 -7.24 -9.16
N GLY A 47 -9.23 -7.50 -9.13
CA GLY A 47 -9.89 -8.54 -9.95
C GLY A 47 -9.62 -9.98 -9.51
N THR A 48 -8.66 -10.22 -8.60
CA THR A 48 -8.29 -11.55 -8.09
C THR A 48 -8.80 -11.81 -6.66
N GLY A 49 -9.80 -11.03 -6.21
CA GLY A 49 -10.34 -11.11 -4.84
C GLY A 49 -9.44 -10.48 -3.77
N ASP A 50 -8.39 -9.78 -4.18
CA ASP A 50 -7.53 -8.95 -3.33
C ASP A 50 -7.78 -7.46 -3.65
N PHE A 51 -7.28 -6.57 -2.79
CA PHE A 51 -7.39 -5.12 -2.93
C PHE A 51 -6.02 -4.47 -2.75
N ILE A 52 -5.77 -3.40 -3.48
CA ILE A 52 -4.66 -2.48 -3.23
C ILE A 52 -5.09 -1.48 -2.18
N ASP A 53 -4.29 -1.28 -1.13
CA ASP A 53 -4.65 -0.35 -0.06
C ASP A 53 -4.81 1.10 -0.56
N TYR A 54 -3.92 1.58 -1.42
CA TYR A 54 -3.98 2.91 -2.02
C TYR A 54 -3.42 2.99 -3.44
N GLU A 55 -4.09 3.74 -4.31
CA GLU A 55 -3.53 4.32 -5.53
C GLU A 55 -3.52 5.84 -5.43
N LEU A 56 -2.35 6.43 -5.60
CA LEU A 56 -2.10 7.86 -5.60
C LEU A 56 -2.10 8.38 -7.03
N GLN A 57 -2.81 9.49 -7.27
CA GLN A 57 -2.95 10.11 -8.58
C GLN A 57 -2.41 11.54 -8.60
N ALA A 58 -1.44 11.83 -9.46
CA ALA A 58 -0.93 13.18 -9.69
C ALA A 58 -1.56 13.75 -10.97
N ASP A 59 -2.21 14.91 -10.87
CA ASP A 59 -2.89 15.57 -12.00
C ASP A 59 -3.86 14.64 -12.75
N GLY A 60 -4.62 13.82 -12.01
CA GLY A 60 -5.58 12.87 -12.57
C GLY A 60 -4.96 11.63 -13.22
N HIS A 61 -3.64 11.46 -13.13
CA HIS A 61 -2.93 10.30 -13.67
C HIS A 61 -2.42 9.40 -12.54
N PRO A 62 -2.53 8.06 -12.68
CA PRO A 62 -1.93 7.12 -11.74
C PRO A 62 -0.44 7.38 -11.55
N TRP A 63 0.00 7.50 -10.30
CA TRP A 63 1.38 7.87 -9.96
C TRP A 63 2.09 6.82 -9.11
N MET A 64 1.43 6.31 -8.06
CA MET A 64 2.06 5.35 -7.14
C MET A 64 1.01 4.48 -6.45
N VAL A 65 1.37 3.22 -6.23
CA VAL A 65 0.61 2.32 -5.34
C VAL A 65 1.29 2.24 -3.98
N VAL A 66 0.51 2.33 -2.91
CA VAL A 66 0.97 2.14 -1.53
C VAL A 66 0.22 0.96 -0.92
N GLU A 67 0.98 -0.02 -0.40
CA GLU A 67 0.44 -1.23 0.22
C GLU A 67 0.85 -1.27 1.70
N ALA A 68 -0.15 -1.33 2.58
CA ALA A 68 0.06 -1.50 4.01
C ALA A 68 0.54 -2.92 4.32
N LYS A 69 1.32 -3.02 5.39
CA LYS A 69 1.74 -4.31 5.97
C LYS A 69 1.64 -4.22 7.48
N ARG A 70 1.51 -5.38 8.12
CA ARG A 70 1.61 -5.48 9.58
C ARG A 70 2.95 -4.94 10.05
N ALA A 71 2.96 -4.30 11.22
CA ALA A 71 4.21 -3.82 11.81
C ALA A 71 5.21 -4.97 11.98
N GLY A 72 6.45 -4.76 11.51
CA GLY A 72 7.52 -5.77 11.53
C GLY A 72 7.46 -6.79 10.39
N GLN A 73 6.47 -6.70 9.49
CA GLN A 73 6.47 -7.41 8.22
C GLN A 73 6.89 -6.45 7.10
N SER A 74 7.51 -7.02 6.06
CA SER A 74 7.95 -6.28 4.88
C SER A 74 7.60 -7.06 3.63
N PHE A 75 7.56 -6.35 2.50
CA PHE A 75 7.47 -6.98 1.18
C PHE A 75 8.66 -7.93 0.98
N ARG A 76 8.37 -9.13 0.49
CA ARG A 76 9.40 -10.06 0.02
C ARG A 76 9.38 -10.10 -1.48
N LEU A 77 10.33 -9.41 -2.10
CA LEU A 77 10.67 -9.64 -3.49
C LEU A 77 11.34 -11.01 -3.57
N VAL A 78 10.66 -11.96 -4.17
CA VAL A 78 11.17 -13.31 -4.33
C VAL A 78 12.28 -13.27 -5.39
N ARG A 79 13.52 -13.08 -4.95
CA ARG A 79 14.71 -13.05 -5.83
C ARG A 79 14.98 -14.39 -6.50
N ASN A 80 14.54 -15.49 -5.88
CA ASN A 80 14.68 -16.84 -6.42
C ASN A 80 13.41 -17.62 -6.08
N PRO A 81 12.43 -17.69 -7.00
CA PRO A 81 11.15 -18.30 -6.68
C PRO A 81 11.32 -19.80 -6.55
N ALA A 82 10.65 -20.39 -5.55
CA ALA A 82 10.66 -21.83 -5.32
C ALA A 82 10.16 -22.61 -6.55
N LYS A 83 9.42 -21.94 -7.44
CA LYS A 83 9.08 -22.40 -8.79
C LYS A 83 9.30 -21.25 -9.78
N PRO A 84 9.93 -21.49 -10.95
CA PRO A 84 10.02 -20.49 -12.01
C PRO A 84 8.61 -19.95 -12.35
N GLY A 85 8.46 -18.63 -12.35
CA GLY A 85 7.20 -17.98 -12.72
C GLY A 85 6.15 -17.82 -11.61
N GLN A 86 6.48 -18.07 -10.33
CA GLN A 86 5.56 -17.81 -9.22
C GLN A 86 5.90 -16.49 -8.51
N PRO A 87 5.27 -15.36 -8.87
CA PRO A 87 5.41 -14.12 -8.11
C PRO A 87 4.85 -14.29 -6.69
N SER A 88 5.42 -13.58 -5.72
CA SER A 88 4.76 -13.45 -4.41
C SER A 88 3.34 -12.92 -4.60
N ARG A 89 2.37 -13.38 -3.81
CA ARG A 89 0.96 -12.93 -3.87
C ARG A 89 0.84 -11.40 -3.92
N SER A 90 1.66 -10.69 -3.15
CA SER A 90 1.69 -9.23 -3.14
C SER A 90 2.16 -8.60 -4.46
N LEU A 91 3.02 -9.29 -5.22
CA LEU A 91 3.38 -8.87 -6.59
C LEU A 91 2.32 -9.27 -7.61
N GLN A 92 1.62 -10.40 -7.41
CA GLN A 92 0.49 -10.79 -8.27
C GLN A 92 -0.62 -9.74 -8.24
N SER A 93 -0.98 -9.25 -7.05
CA SER A 93 -1.99 -8.20 -6.88
C SER A 93 -1.61 -6.93 -7.64
N LEU A 94 -0.34 -6.49 -7.51
CA LEU A 94 0.19 -5.33 -8.22
C LEU A 94 0.25 -5.54 -9.73
N LEU A 95 0.71 -6.71 -10.20
CA LEU A 95 0.83 -7.04 -11.62
C LEU A 95 -0.51 -7.39 -12.28
N GLY A 96 -1.56 -7.63 -11.50
CA GLY A 96 -2.93 -7.82 -11.96
C GLY A 96 -3.61 -6.50 -12.31
N THR A 97 -4.93 -6.48 -12.27
CA THR A 97 -5.76 -5.33 -12.67
C THR A 97 -5.51 -4.09 -11.80
N GLY A 98 -5.11 -4.29 -10.54
CA GLY A 98 -4.90 -3.19 -9.59
C GLY A 98 -3.75 -2.25 -9.95
N GLY A 99 -2.73 -2.70 -10.68
CA GLY A 99 -1.64 -1.84 -11.16
C GLY A 99 -1.71 -1.53 -12.65
N GLU A 100 -2.81 -1.88 -13.31
CA GLU A 100 -2.99 -1.69 -14.76
C GLU A 100 -2.97 -0.21 -15.14
N SER A 101 -3.68 0.60 -14.34
CA SER A 101 -3.70 2.07 -14.42
C SER A 101 -2.27 2.65 -14.48
N LEU A 102 -1.40 2.26 -13.54
CA LEU A 102 -0.03 2.72 -13.46
C LEU A 102 0.86 2.19 -14.60
N ARG A 103 0.65 0.94 -15.04
CA ARG A 103 1.42 0.37 -16.15
C ARG A 103 1.00 0.92 -17.52
N SER A 104 -0.23 1.38 -17.65
CA SER A 104 -0.77 1.90 -18.92
C SER A 104 -0.21 3.28 -19.29
N VAL A 105 0.38 3.98 -18.32
CA VAL A 105 0.95 5.32 -18.48
C VAL A 105 2.49 5.35 -18.53
N LEU A 106 3.14 4.18 -18.42
CA LEU A 106 4.60 3.99 -18.51
C LEU A 106 4.99 3.37 -19.86
#